data_AF-W1DL40-F1
#
_entry.id   AF-W1DL40-F1
#
_cell.length_a   1.000
_cell.length_b   1.000
_cell.length_c   1.000
_cell.angle_alpha   90.00
_cell.angle_beta   90.00
_cell.angle_gamma   90.00
#
_symmetry.space_group_name_H-M   'P 1'
#
loop_
_entity.id
_entity.type
_entity.pdbx_description
1 polymer ?
#
loop_
_entity_poly.entity_id
_entity_poly.type
_entity_poly.pdbx_seq_one_letter_code
_entity_poly.pdbx_strand_id
1 'polypeptide(L)'
;MIIGSDADWQYCEGAYTFNNIYLGERLDMKLFRGDNTTDLLMPDWKNVVLSNGPEGRLVSSFIPKINHTLSLGAEHIHVVDEETFIIDFGAIVTGFIDLSITASENQRVELLYSEKR
;
A
#
# COMPACT_ATOMS: atom_id res chain seq x y z
N MET A 1 -20.32 -16.88 20.12
CA MET A 1 -20.66 -15.53 19.64
C MET A 1 -20.14 -15.41 18.21
N ILE A 2 -20.96 -14.94 17.28
CA ILE A 2 -20.56 -14.70 15.88
C ILE A 2 -20.46 -13.19 15.72
N ILE A 3 -19.33 -12.70 15.20
CA ILE A 3 -19.15 -11.29 14.82
C ILE A 3 -19.15 -11.26 13.29
N GLY A 4 -20.18 -10.64 12.70
CA GLY A 4 -20.31 -10.49 11.25
C GLY A 4 -20.04 -9.05 10.81
N SER A 5 -19.91 -8.83 9.51
CA SER A 5 -20.02 -7.50 8.92
C SER A 5 -21.49 -7.12 8.78
N ASP A 6 -21.89 -6.00 9.37
CA ASP A 6 -23.26 -5.49 9.38
C ASP A 6 -23.29 -3.95 9.41
N ALA A 7 -24.46 -3.36 9.66
CA ALA A 7 -24.66 -1.92 9.66
C ALA A 7 -24.10 -1.18 10.90
N ASP A 8 -23.69 -1.91 11.94
CA ASP A 8 -23.09 -1.32 13.14
C ASP A 8 -21.59 -1.03 12.94
N TRP A 9 -21.01 -1.46 11.81
CA TRP A 9 -19.64 -1.12 11.43
C TRP A 9 -19.51 0.35 11.02
N GLN A 10 -18.31 0.88 11.20
CA GLN A 10 -17.94 2.22 10.77
C GLN A 10 -16.76 2.17 9.79
N TYR A 11 -16.65 3.18 8.93
CA TYR A 11 -15.55 3.38 8.01
C TYR A 11 -15.07 4.84 8.07
N CYS A 12 -13.83 5.09 7.66
CA CYS A 12 -13.31 6.42 7.41
C CYS A 12 -12.39 6.39 6.17
N GLU A 13 -12.12 7.55 5.60
CA GLU A 13 -11.10 7.68 4.55
C GLU A 13 -9.70 7.54 5.18
N GLY A 14 -8.85 6.74 4.55
CA GLY A 14 -7.50 6.47 5.02
C GLY A 14 -6.43 7.29 4.30
N ALA A 15 -5.17 7.03 4.67
CA ALA A 15 -4.02 7.68 4.06
C ALA A 15 -3.72 7.23 2.62
N TYR A 16 -4.21 6.05 2.21
CA TYR A 16 -4.14 5.59 0.83
C TYR A 16 -5.19 6.32 -0.01
N THR A 17 -4.77 7.39 -0.67
CA THR A 17 -5.64 8.28 -1.45
C THR A 17 -5.87 7.80 -2.88
N PHE A 18 -5.06 6.85 -3.35
CA PHE A 18 -5.20 6.19 -4.64
C PHE A 18 -4.59 4.79 -4.59
N ASN A 19 -5.23 3.81 -5.24
CA ASN A 19 -4.69 2.48 -5.41
C ASN A 19 -5.22 1.86 -6.72
N ASN A 20 -4.31 1.36 -7.55
CA ASN A 20 -4.62 0.74 -8.82
C ASN A 20 -3.54 -0.27 -9.22
N ILE A 21 -3.95 -1.44 -9.71
CA ILE A 21 -3.02 -2.53 -10.06
C ILE A 21 -2.03 -2.17 -11.19
N TYR A 22 -2.37 -1.22 -12.07
CA TYR A 22 -1.51 -0.80 -13.19
C TYR A 22 -0.77 0.51 -12.92
N LEU A 23 -1.39 1.42 -12.16
CA LEU A 23 -0.89 2.79 -11.96
C LEU A 23 -0.23 2.98 -10.59
N GLY A 24 -0.18 1.94 -9.76
CA GLY A 24 0.39 1.99 -8.42
C GLY A 24 -0.53 2.64 -7.41
N GLU A 25 0.07 3.27 -6.40
CA GLU A 25 -0.65 3.81 -5.25
C GLU A 25 -0.13 5.18 -4.82
N ARG A 26 -0.94 5.91 -4.06
CA ARG A 26 -0.57 7.17 -3.42
C ARG A 26 -0.92 7.13 -1.94
N LEU A 27 0.09 7.33 -1.12
CA LEU A 27 -0.02 7.40 0.34
C LEU A 27 0.28 8.82 0.81
N ASP A 28 -0.63 9.45 1.56
CA ASP A 28 -0.36 10.72 2.24
C ASP A 28 -0.01 10.46 3.71
N MET A 29 1.29 10.49 4.01
CA MET A 29 1.81 10.23 5.36
C MET A 29 1.36 11.28 6.39
N LYS A 30 0.90 12.47 5.97
CA LYS A 30 0.41 13.52 6.89
C LYS A 30 -0.88 13.12 7.61
N LEU A 31 -1.58 12.12 7.08
CA LEU A 31 -2.83 11.62 7.66
C LEU A 31 -2.59 10.62 8.80
N PHE A 32 -1.35 10.17 9.02
CA PHE A 32 -0.97 9.31 10.13
C PHE A 32 -0.50 10.08 11.36
N ARG A 33 -0.60 9.43 12.51
CA ARG A 33 -0.09 9.91 13.80
C ARG A 33 1.34 9.42 13.99
N GLY A 34 2.29 10.33 13.76
CA GLY A 34 3.71 10.01 13.89
C GLY A 34 4.21 9.13 12.74
N ASP A 35 5.11 8.21 13.05
CA ASP A 35 5.69 7.23 12.12
C ASP A 35 4.85 5.94 11.98
N ASN A 36 3.75 5.81 12.75
CA ASN A 36 2.88 4.65 12.71
C ASN A 36 1.88 4.73 11.52
N THR A 37 1.98 3.80 10.58
CA THR A 37 1.10 3.69 9.40
C THR A 37 -0.23 2.98 9.67
N THR A 38 -0.60 2.74 10.93
CA THR A 38 -1.91 2.19 11.30
C THR A 38 -2.83 3.19 12.00
N ASP A 39 -2.28 4.28 12.56
CA ASP A 39 -3.04 5.22 13.38
C ASP A 39 -3.30 6.54 12.63
N LEU A 40 -4.54 6.78 12.21
CA LEU A 40 -4.91 8.05 11.58
C LEU A 40 -4.93 9.20 12.60
N LEU A 41 -4.49 10.39 12.19
CA LEU A 41 -4.37 11.55 13.07
C LEU A 41 -5.73 12.06 13.55
N MET A 42 -6.69 12.21 12.62
CA MET A 42 -8.05 12.71 12.87
C MET A 42 -9.09 11.95 12.01
N PRO A 43 -9.38 10.66 12.32
CA PRO A 43 -10.35 9.90 11.53
C PRO A 43 -11.78 10.40 11.73
N ASP A 44 -12.48 10.66 10.63
CA ASP A 44 -13.91 10.99 10.59
C ASP A 44 -14.72 9.71 10.31
N TRP A 45 -15.08 9.00 11.37
CA TRP A 45 -15.80 7.73 11.29
C TRP A 45 -17.27 7.94 10.93
N LYS A 46 -17.73 7.20 9.91
CA LYS A 46 -19.10 7.20 9.38
C LYS A 46 -19.65 5.79 9.44
N ASN A 47 -20.94 5.66 9.68
CA ASN A 47 -21.58 4.35 9.62
C ASN A 47 -21.54 3.81 8.19
N VAL A 48 -21.27 2.52 8.04
CA VAL A 48 -21.31 1.87 6.74
C VAL A 48 -22.72 1.83 6.16
N VAL A 49 -22.82 1.69 4.85
CA VAL A 49 -24.08 1.41 4.16
C VAL A 49 -24.01 -0.03 3.64
N LEU A 50 -25.09 -0.77 3.80
CA LEU A 50 -25.17 -2.14 3.28
C LEU A 50 -25.11 -2.13 1.75
N SER A 51 -24.20 -2.93 1.19
CA SER A 51 -24.08 -3.14 -0.24
C SER A 51 -24.75 -4.45 -0.65
N ASN A 52 -25.41 -4.45 -1.82
CA ASN A 52 -25.98 -5.68 -2.39
C ASN A 52 -24.91 -6.69 -2.82
N GLY A 53 -23.63 -6.31 -2.79
CA GLY A 53 -22.50 -7.16 -3.14
C GLY A 53 -22.48 -7.54 -4.63
N PRO A 54 -21.42 -8.23 -5.07
CA PRO A 54 -21.38 -8.82 -6.40
C PRO A 54 -22.37 -10.00 -6.51
N GLU A 55 -22.92 -10.21 -7.70
CA GLU A 55 -23.76 -11.38 -7.98
C GLU A 55 -22.93 -12.67 -8.01
N GLY A 56 -23.52 -13.79 -7.58
CA GLY A 56 -22.90 -15.12 -7.63
C GLY A 56 -22.99 -15.88 -6.30
N ARG A 57 -22.39 -17.07 -6.27
CA ARG A 57 -22.29 -17.90 -5.07
C ARG A 57 -20.89 -17.77 -4.47
N LEU A 58 -20.81 -17.38 -3.20
CA LEU A 58 -19.56 -17.47 -2.45
C LEU A 58 -19.18 -18.95 -2.27
N VAL A 59 -18.02 -19.31 -2.80
CA VAL A 59 -17.46 -20.67 -2.73
C VAL A 59 -16.04 -20.61 -2.23
N SER A 60 -15.60 -21.66 -1.53
CA SER A 60 -14.22 -21.78 -1.09
C SER A 60 -13.28 -21.82 -2.30
N SER A 61 -12.26 -20.97 -2.29
CA SER A 61 -11.23 -20.96 -3.33
C SER A 61 -10.11 -21.94 -3.00
N PHE A 62 -9.85 -22.88 -3.90
CA PHE A 62 -8.75 -23.85 -3.82
C PHE A 62 -7.47 -23.42 -4.57
N ILE A 63 -7.51 -22.29 -5.28
CA ILE A 63 -6.34 -21.67 -5.91
C ILE A 63 -5.34 -21.28 -4.81
N PRO A 64 -4.03 -21.60 -4.97
CA PRO A 64 -2.98 -21.14 -4.07
C PRO A 64 -3.04 -19.62 -3.83
N LYS A 65 -2.89 -19.20 -2.58
CA LYS A 65 -2.96 -17.78 -2.23
C LYS A 65 -1.65 -17.09 -2.58
N ILE A 66 -1.76 -15.84 -3.02
CA ILE A 66 -0.62 -14.95 -3.15
C ILE A 66 -0.09 -14.71 -1.75
N ASN A 67 1.21 -14.94 -1.56
CA ASN A 67 1.92 -14.75 -0.30
C ASN A 67 3.25 -14.07 -0.58
N HIS A 68 3.77 -13.37 0.42
CA HIS A 68 5.16 -12.92 0.39
C HIS A 68 6.09 -14.12 0.53
N THR A 69 6.91 -14.38 -0.49
CA THR A 69 7.80 -15.55 -0.56
C THR A 69 9.27 -15.21 -0.40
N LEU A 70 9.66 -13.97 -0.67
CA LEU A 70 11.04 -13.51 -0.71
C LEU A 70 11.10 -12.00 -0.48
N SER A 71 12.06 -11.57 0.35
CA SER A 71 12.51 -10.17 0.39
C SER A 71 13.90 -10.08 -0.22
N LEU A 72 14.11 -9.12 -1.11
CA LEU A 72 15.43 -8.76 -1.63
C LEU A 72 15.78 -7.35 -1.19
N GLY A 73 17.01 -7.17 -0.71
CA GLY A 73 17.58 -5.84 -0.51
C GLY A 73 18.15 -5.29 -1.82
N ALA A 74 18.50 -4.00 -1.81
CA ALA A 74 19.25 -3.42 -2.91
C ALA A 74 20.63 -4.09 -3.03
N GLU A 75 20.98 -4.57 -4.23
CA GLU A 75 22.33 -5.03 -4.55
C GLU A 75 23.24 -3.81 -4.79
N HIS A 76 22.74 -2.82 -5.54
CA HIS A 76 23.41 -1.57 -5.80
C HIS A 76 22.46 -0.37 -5.70
N ILE A 77 23.00 0.76 -5.24
CA ILE A 77 22.32 2.07 -5.26
C ILE A 77 23.22 3.02 -6.03
N HIS A 78 22.74 3.47 -7.19
CA HIS A 78 23.43 4.45 -8.02
C HIS A 78 22.84 5.83 -7.76
N VAL A 79 23.68 6.77 -7.32
CA VAL A 79 23.31 8.18 -7.17
C VAL A 79 23.47 8.83 -8.54
N VAL A 80 22.36 9.27 -9.13
CA VAL A 80 22.36 10.00 -10.40
C VAL A 80 22.63 11.48 -10.13
N ASP A 81 21.93 12.03 -9.15
CA ASP A 81 22.09 13.40 -8.64
C ASP A 81 21.54 13.51 -7.19
N GLU A 82 21.36 14.73 -6.70
CA GLU A 82 20.91 15.00 -5.32
C GLU A 82 19.50 14.47 -5.01
N GLU A 83 18.64 14.30 -6.01
CA GLU A 83 17.23 13.92 -5.85
C GLU A 83 16.92 12.56 -6.49
N THR A 84 17.80 12.05 -7.35
CA THR A 84 17.55 10.87 -8.18
C THR A 84 18.49 9.71 -7.85
N PHE A 85 17.89 8.57 -7.52
CA PHE A 85 18.58 7.33 -7.18
C PHE A 85 18.04 6.18 -8.04
N ILE A 86 18.93 5.31 -8.51
CA ILE A 86 18.56 4.05 -9.14
C ILE A 86 18.90 2.93 -8.17
N ILE A 87 17.88 2.15 -7.80
CA ILE A 87 18.03 0.98 -6.92
C ILE A 87 18.00 -0.27 -7.79
N ASP A 88 19.13 -0.98 -7.84
CA ASP A 88 19.26 -2.27 -8.51
C ASP A 88 19.15 -3.39 -7.49
N PHE A 89 18.20 -4.30 -7.70
CA PHE A 89 17.97 -5.47 -6.85
C PHE A 89 18.73 -6.71 -7.32
N GLY A 90 19.46 -6.66 -8.43
CA GLY A 90 20.19 -7.79 -9.01
C GLY A 90 19.34 -8.80 -9.75
N ALA A 91 18.02 -8.71 -9.60
CA ALA A 91 17.05 -9.61 -10.16
C ALA A 91 15.77 -8.85 -10.55
N ILE A 92 15.12 -9.34 -11.60
CA ILE A 92 13.76 -8.92 -11.92
C ILE A 92 12.82 -9.65 -10.95
N VAL A 93 12.00 -8.87 -10.24
CA VAL A 93 11.03 -9.38 -9.25
C VAL A 93 9.64 -8.80 -9.49
N THR A 94 8.64 -9.48 -8.96
CA THR A 94 7.26 -8.98 -8.89
C THR A 94 6.86 -8.88 -7.43
N GLY A 95 6.35 -7.72 -7.02
CA GLY A 95 5.96 -7.48 -5.63
C GLY A 95 5.87 -5.98 -5.33
N PHE A 96 6.11 -5.65 -4.07
CA PHE A 96 6.06 -4.29 -3.54
C PHE A 96 7.42 -3.91 -2.95
N ILE A 97 7.71 -2.61 -2.92
CA ILE A 97 8.88 -2.08 -2.22
C ILE A 97 8.51 -1.82 -0.77
N ASP A 98 9.29 -2.38 0.15
CA ASP A 98 9.31 -1.94 1.55
C ASP A 98 10.35 -0.82 1.69
N LEU A 99 9.90 0.36 2.13
CA LEU A 99 10.69 1.59 2.13
C LEU A 99 10.65 2.25 3.50
N SER A 100 11.84 2.57 4.02
CA SER A 100 12.02 3.46 5.17
C SER A 100 12.85 4.67 4.75
N ILE A 101 12.29 5.86 4.92
CA ILE A 101 12.92 7.12 4.55
C ILE A 101 12.68 8.20 5.61
N THR A 102 13.64 9.09 5.78
CA THR A 102 13.42 10.37 6.46
C THR A 102 13.15 11.41 5.39
N ALA A 103 12.02 12.11 5.49
CA ALA A 103 11.61 13.12 4.53
C ALA A 103 11.21 14.41 5.26
N SER A 104 11.31 15.52 4.55
CA SER A 104 10.80 16.81 5.04
C SER A 104 9.27 16.88 4.92
N GLU A 105 8.65 17.77 5.70
CA GLU A 105 7.22 18.00 5.59
C GLU A 105 6.85 18.43 4.15
N ASN A 106 5.79 17.84 3.60
CA ASN A 106 5.33 18.03 2.22
C ASN A 106 6.30 17.57 1.11
N GLN A 107 7.40 16.87 1.45
CA GLN A 107 8.25 16.23 0.44
C GLN A 107 7.48 15.08 -0.22
N ARG A 108 7.52 15.04 -1.56
CA ARG A 108 6.98 13.93 -2.35
C ARG A 108 8.13 13.00 -2.72
N VAL A 109 7.95 11.72 -2.45
CA VAL A 109 8.81 10.64 -2.96
C VAL A 109 8.05 9.87 -4.00
N GLU A 110 8.69 9.64 -5.15
CA GLU A 110 8.10 8.92 -6.27
C GLU A 110 8.95 7.67 -6.56
N LEU A 111 8.28 6.52 -6.59
CA LEU A 111 8.88 5.25 -6.94
C LEU A 111 8.48 4.90 -8.38
N LEU A 112 9.47 4.92 -9.28
CA LEU A 112 9.31 4.52 -10.67
C LEU A 112 9.94 3.13 -10.87
N TYR A 113 9.23 2.27 -11.61
CA TYR A 113 9.63 0.88 -11.81
C TYR A 113 10.06 0.65 -13.26
N SER A 114 11.15 -0.09 -13.45
CA SER A 114 11.67 -0.46 -14.77
C SER A 114 12.36 -1.83 -14.70
N GLU A 115 12.13 -2.65 -15.73
CA GLU A 115 12.86 -3.91 -15.94
C GLU A 115 14.09 -3.72 -16.84
N LYS A 116 14.27 -2.52 -17.42
CA LYS A 116 15.43 -2.25 -18.25
C LYS A 116 16.68 -2.12 -17.38
N ARG A 117 17.66 -2.95 -17.71
CA ARG A 117 19.07 -2.81 -17.30
C ARG A 117 19.74 -1.64 -18.00
#